data_AF-A0A914CST0-F1
#
_entry.id   AF-A0A914CST0-F1
#
_cell.length_a   1.000
_cell.length_b   1.000
_cell.length_c   1.000
_cell.angle_alpha   90.00
_cell.angle_beta   90.00
_cell.angle_gamma   90.00
#
_symmetry.space_group_name_H-M   'P 1'
#
loop_
_entity.id
_entity.type
_entity.pdbx_description
1 polymer ?
#
loop_
_entity_poly.entity_id
_entity_poly.type
_entity_poly.pdbx_seq_one_letter_code
_entity_poly.pdbx_strand_id
1 'polypeptide(L)'
;MKDGGVIDALNKDKSVIHHIFAQGNTETRLEAMGYRVGYALVEKIAKEMPRLVSELEIMKFICKEFWTNTFGKQVDNLRTNHQGIYVIQDNKFFTVASFSEGTQYIEEAAIYLSLPAGILRGALANLGISCIVIASTEKLPAVKFNVNLNKT
;
A
#
# COMPACT_ATOMS: atom_id res chain seq x y z
N MET A 1 -0.07 -3.58 45.15
CA MET A 1 -0.48 -2.78 43.98
C MET A 1 0.76 -2.30 43.25
N LYS A 2 1.21 -3.00 42.20
CA LYS A 2 2.08 -2.50 41.10
C LYS A 2 2.63 -3.69 40.27
N ASP A 3 1.77 -4.52 39.69
CA ASP A 3 2.21 -5.56 38.72
C ASP A 3 1.41 -5.56 37.41
N GLY A 4 0.40 -4.68 37.25
CA GLY A 4 -0.42 -4.62 36.03
C GLY A 4 0.27 -3.95 34.84
N GLY A 5 1.13 -2.95 35.08
CA GLY A 5 1.74 -2.16 34.01
C GLY A 5 2.81 -2.87 33.18
N VAL A 6 3.49 -3.87 33.76
CA VAL A 6 4.50 -4.68 33.04
C VAL A 6 3.82 -5.71 32.15
N ILE A 7 2.71 -6.30 32.62
CA ILE A 7 1.92 -7.27 31.86
C ILE A 7 1.25 -6.59 30.65
N ASP A 8 0.79 -5.35 30.79
CA ASP A 8 0.21 -4.56 29.70
C ASP A 8 1.25 -4.13 28.65
N ALA A 9 2.48 -3.78 29.07
CA ALA A 9 3.58 -3.48 28.16
C ALA A 9 4.02 -4.74 27.37
N LEU A 10 4.11 -5.89 28.04
CA LEU A 10 4.40 -7.18 27.40
C LEU A 10 3.29 -7.64 26.44
N ASN A 11 2.03 -7.29 26.70
CA ASN A 11 0.92 -7.57 25.79
C ASN A 11 0.90 -6.66 24.56
N LYS A 12 1.31 -5.40 24.70
CA LYS A 12 1.49 -4.46 23.58
C LYS A 12 2.62 -4.91 22.65
N ASP A 13 3.72 -5.40 23.22
CA ASP A 13 4.82 -5.99 22.46
C ASP A 13 4.43 -7.31 21.80
N LYS A 14 3.55 -8.13 22.42
CA LYS A 14 3.01 -9.34 21.76
C LYS A 14 2.24 -9.02 20.49
N SER A 15 1.43 -7.96 20.45
CA SER A 15 0.74 -7.51 19.22
C SER A 15 1.75 -7.16 18.11
N VAL A 16 2.79 -6.39 18.47
CA VAL A 16 3.85 -6.00 17.53
C VAL A 16 4.65 -7.21 17.05
N ILE A 17 4.98 -8.14 17.95
CA ILE A 17 5.67 -9.41 17.65
C ILE A 17 4.80 -10.30 16.76
N HIS A 18 3.49 -10.36 16.98
CA HIS A 18 2.56 -11.13 16.13
C HIS A 18 2.44 -10.56 14.71
N HIS A 19 2.62 -9.24 14.55
CA HIS A 19 2.72 -8.59 13.24
C HIS A 19 4.07 -8.81 12.55
N ILE A 20 5.17 -8.94 13.30
CA ILE A 20 6.53 -9.06 12.76
C ILE A 20 6.86 -10.50 12.31
N PHE A 21 6.32 -11.54 12.96
CA PHE A 21 6.56 -12.95 12.60
C PHE A 21 5.53 -13.53 11.61
N ALA A 22 4.60 -12.72 11.12
CA ALA A 22 3.53 -13.17 10.23
C ALA A 22 4.01 -13.30 8.78
N GLN A 23 4.76 -14.37 8.48
CA GLN A 23 4.56 -15.06 7.20
C GLN A 23 3.20 -15.83 7.17
N GLY A 24 2.28 -15.58 8.12
CA GLY A 24 1.10 -16.40 8.37
C GLY A 24 -0.23 -15.70 8.70
N ASN A 25 -0.31 -14.37 8.86
CA ASN A 25 -1.61 -13.70 9.02
C ASN A 25 -2.23 -13.35 7.65
N THR A 26 -3.53 -13.09 7.65
CA THR A 26 -4.31 -12.90 6.42
C THR A 26 -3.83 -11.69 5.62
N GLU A 27 -3.43 -10.61 6.29
CA GLU A 27 -2.90 -9.39 5.70
C GLU A 27 -1.64 -9.65 4.88
N THR A 28 -0.64 -10.36 5.45
CA THR A 28 0.58 -10.69 4.71
C THR A 28 0.29 -11.59 3.52
N ARG A 29 -0.66 -12.53 3.64
CA ARG A 29 -1.04 -13.40 2.51
C ARG A 29 -1.73 -12.61 1.40
N LEU A 30 -2.62 -11.69 1.75
CA LEU A 30 -3.27 -10.79 0.80
C LEU A 30 -2.26 -9.86 0.12
N GLU A 31 -1.31 -9.31 0.86
CA GLU A 31 -0.23 -8.49 0.32
C GLU A 31 0.63 -9.30 -0.65
N ALA A 32 1.06 -10.51 -0.28
CA ALA A 32 1.88 -11.36 -1.14
C ALA A 32 1.14 -11.79 -2.42
N MET A 33 -0.18 -12.04 -2.34
CA MET A 33 -1.02 -12.25 -3.52
C MET A 33 -1.05 -10.99 -4.39
N GLY A 34 -1.26 -9.83 -3.78
CA GLY A 34 -1.26 -8.54 -4.44
C GLY A 34 0.05 -8.29 -5.16
N TYR A 35 1.19 -8.58 -4.53
CA TYR A 35 2.51 -8.46 -5.12
C TYR A 35 2.63 -9.21 -6.44
N ARG A 36 2.22 -10.48 -6.47
CA ARG A 36 2.27 -11.28 -7.70
C ARG A 36 1.35 -10.74 -8.78
N VAL A 37 0.16 -10.28 -8.40
CA VAL A 37 -0.81 -9.65 -9.32
C VAL A 37 -0.23 -8.38 -9.92
N GLY A 38 0.27 -7.46 -9.09
CA GLY A 38 0.85 -6.20 -9.55
C GLY A 38 2.06 -6.39 -10.44
N TYR A 39 2.95 -7.33 -10.10
CA TYR A 39 4.13 -7.67 -10.88
C TYR A 39 3.75 -8.13 -12.29
N ALA A 40 2.74 -8.99 -12.44
CA ALA A 40 2.29 -9.45 -13.75
C ALA A 40 1.46 -8.41 -14.52
N LEU A 41 0.61 -7.64 -13.82
CA LEU A 41 -0.23 -6.62 -14.45
C LEU A 41 0.60 -5.51 -15.10
N VAL A 42 1.66 -5.06 -14.41
CA VAL A 42 2.46 -3.95 -14.91
C VAL A 42 3.22 -4.31 -16.18
N GLU A 43 3.66 -5.57 -16.36
CA GLU A 43 4.27 -6.03 -17.62
C GLU A 43 3.31 -5.85 -18.81
N LYS A 44 2.03 -6.20 -18.60
CA LYS A 44 1.00 -6.03 -19.63
C LYS A 44 0.69 -4.55 -19.90
N ILE A 45 0.57 -3.74 -18.85
CA ILE A 45 0.19 -2.32 -18.98
C ILE A 45 1.34 -1.48 -19.54
N ALA A 46 2.58 -1.78 -19.17
CA ALA A 46 3.76 -1.07 -19.62
C ALA A 46 4.28 -1.54 -20.99
N LYS A 47 3.70 -2.59 -21.58
CA LYS A 47 4.22 -3.27 -22.78
C LYS A 47 4.52 -2.33 -23.95
N GLU A 48 3.63 -1.37 -24.21
CA GLU A 48 3.73 -0.45 -25.35
C GLU A 48 4.27 0.94 -24.94
N MET A 49 4.75 1.07 -23.70
CA MET A 49 5.28 2.34 -23.19
C MET A 49 6.74 2.52 -23.62
N PRO A 50 7.17 3.78 -23.87
CA PRO A 50 8.59 4.10 -23.91
C PRO A 50 9.29 3.62 -22.63
N ARG A 51 10.58 3.31 -22.74
CA ARG A 51 11.37 2.87 -21.58
C ARG A 51 11.28 3.91 -20.48
N LEU A 52 10.78 3.50 -19.32
CA LEU A 52 10.74 4.31 -18.11
C LEU A 52 12.15 4.30 -17.51
N VAL A 53 12.82 5.46 -17.48
CA VAL A 53 14.24 5.53 -17.09
C VAL A 53 14.39 6.09 -15.69
N SER A 54 13.57 7.09 -15.33
CA SER A 54 13.68 7.76 -14.03
C SER A 54 12.62 7.32 -13.04
N GLU A 55 12.97 7.40 -11.75
CA GLU A 55 12.05 7.17 -10.63
C GLU A 55 10.77 8.01 -10.76
N LEU A 56 10.91 9.29 -11.11
CA LEU A 56 9.78 10.20 -11.26
C LEU A 56 8.87 9.83 -12.43
N GLU A 57 9.43 9.35 -13.55
CA GLU A 57 8.65 8.84 -14.68
C GLU A 57 7.87 7.57 -14.28
N ILE A 58 8.52 6.66 -13.57
CA ILE A 58 7.88 5.45 -13.04
C ILE A 58 6.72 5.83 -12.11
N MET A 59 6.93 6.76 -11.17
CA MET A 59 5.87 7.18 -10.25
C MET A 59 4.71 7.88 -10.97
N LYS A 60 4.98 8.68 -12.01
CA LYS A 60 3.95 9.28 -12.86
C LYS A 60 3.14 8.21 -13.60
N PHE A 61 3.82 7.23 -14.18
CA PHE A 61 3.19 6.10 -14.84
C PHE A 61 2.30 5.30 -13.89
N ILE A 62 2.79 5.04 -12.68
CA ILE A 62 2.04 4.36 -11.63
C ILE A 62 0.75 5.11 -11.30
N CYS A 63 0.83 6.43 -11.11
CA CYS A 63 -0.30 7.25 -10.67
C CYS A 63 -1.36 7.48 -11.76
N LYS A 64 -0.98 7.36 -13.05
CA LYS A 64 -1.85 7.64 -14.18
C LYS A 64 -2.28 6.37 -14.88
N GLU A 65 -1.41 5.78 -15.68
CA GLU A 65 -1.73 4.66 -16.56
C GLU A 65 -1.98 3.39 -15.76
N PHE A 66 -1.08 3.03 -14.84
CA PHE A 66 -1.25 1.82 -14.03
C PHE A 66 -2.46 1.90 -13.10
N TRP A 67 -2.62 3.01 -12.36
CA TRP A 67 -3.77 3.20 -11.47
C TRP A 67 -5.09 3.14 -12.23
N THR A 68 -5.17 3.78 -13.40
CA THR A 68 -6.40 3.78 -14.22
C THR A 68 -6.73 2.39 -14.73
N ASN A 69 -5.75 1.65 -15.25
CA ASN A 69 -5.99 0.31 -15.77
C ASN A 69 -6.28 -0.73 -14.66
N THR A 70 -5.80 -0.48 -13.44
CA THR A 70 -5.93 -1.43 -12.32
C THR A 70 -7.15 -1.12 -11.45
N PHE A 71 -7.46 0.15 -11.23
CA PHE A 71 -8.46 0.62 -10.26
C PHE A 71 -9.52 1.54 -10.87
N GLY A 72 -9.50 1.75 -12.19
CA GLY A 72 -10.56 2.44 -12.92
C GLY A 72 -10.51 3.97 -12.87
N LYS A 73 -9.49 4.56 -12.25
CA LYS A 73 -9.26 6.01 -12.27
C LYS A 73 -7.79 6.37 -12.03
N GLN A 74 -7.42 7.64 -12.23
CA GLN A 74 -6.12 8.15 -11.82
C GLN A 74 -6.06 8.39 -10.31
N VAL A 75 -4.85 8.42 -9.75
CA VAL A 75 -4.60 8.87 -8.37
C VAL A 75 -5.06 10.32 -8.19
N ASP A 76 -5.71 10.62 -7.07
CA ASP A 76 -6.19 11.98 -6.79
C ASP A 76 -5.07 12.93 -6.36
N ASN A 77 -4.10 12.44 -5.58
CA ASN A 77 -2.97 13.25 -5.14
C ASN A 77 -1.69 12.41 -4.98
N LEU A 78 -0.58 12.93 -5.49
CA LEU A 78 0.77 12.41 -5.29
C LEU A 78 1.60 13.46 -4.54
N ARG A 79 2.17 13.07 -3.40
CA ARG A 79 3.14 13.89 -2.66
C ARG A 79 4.48 13.16 -2.59
N THR A 80 5.57 13.91 -2.53
CA THR A 80 6.92 13.37 -2.32
C THR A 80 7.75 14.32 -1.48
N ASN A 81 8.73 13.77 -0.75
CA ASN A 81 9.77 14.56 -0.09
C ASN A 81 11.06 14.67 -0.93
N HIS A 82 11.06 14.18 -2.18
CA HIS A 82 12.23 14.11 -3.06
C HIS A 82 13.42 13.31 -2.49
N GLN A 83 13.21 12.53 -1.44
CA GLN A 83 14.21 11.69 -0.77
C GLN A 83 13.77 10.22 -0.73
N GLY A 84 12.99 9.78 -1.71
CA GLY A 84 12.50 8.41 -1.83
C GLY A 84 11.25 8.10 -1.01
N ILE A 85 10.55 9.11 -0.47
CA ILE A 85 9.22 8.90 0.15
C ILE A 85 8.16 9.52 -0.75
N TYR A 86 7.15 8.71 -1.07
CA TYR A 86 5.97 9.11 -1.82
C TYR A 86 4.71 8.78 -1.04
N VAL A 87 3.68 9.62 -1.19
CA VAL A 87 2.33 9.37 -0.67
C VAL A 87 1.36 9.48 -1.82
N ILE A 88 0.77 8.35 -2.18
CA ILE A 88 -0.30 8.24 -3.18
C ILE A 88 -1.63 8.25 -2.42
N GLN A 89 -2.50 9.19 -2.74
CA GLN A 89 -3.82 9.30 -2.12
C GLN A 89 -4.92 9.08 -3.15
N ASP A 90 -5.86 8.22 -2.79
CA ASP A 90 -7.10 7.98 -3.51
C ASP A 90 -8.27 8.30 -2.58
N ASN A 91 -9.10 9.27 -2.94
CA ASN A 91 -10.16 9.83 -2.10
C ASN A 91 -11.38 8.92 -1.98
N LYS A 92 -11.55 7.95 -2.88
CA LYS A 92 -12.72 7.06 -2.93
C LYS A 92 -12.28 5.70 -3.45
N PHE A 93 -11.41 5.06 -2.68
CA PHE A 93 -10.74 3.85 -3.13
C PHE A 93 -11.69 2.66 -3.13
N PHE A 94 -11.73 1.91 -4.24
CA PHE A 94 -12.83 0.97 -4.52
C PHE A 94 -12.99 -0.14 -3.48
N THR A 95 -11.91 -0.60 -2.83
CA THR A 95 -11.99 -1.70 -1.84
C THR A 95 -12.68 -1.29 -0.55
N VAL A 96 -12.73 0.02 -0.25
CA VAL A 96 -13.34 0.56 0.97
C VAL A 96 -14.51 1.52 0.69
N ALA A 97 -14.83 1.77 -0.58
CA ALA A 97 -15.88 2.71 -0.99
C ALA A 97 -17.30 2.29 -0.56
N SER A 98 -17.51 1.01 -0.21
CA SER A 98 -18.80 0.50 0.27
C SER A 98 -19.03 0.71 1.78
N PHE A 99 -18.00 1.08 2.54
CA PHE A 99 -18.17 1.42 3.95
C PHE A 99 -18.82 2.80 4.10
N SER A 100 -19.59 2.99 5.17
CA SER A 100 -20.10 4.31 5.53
C SER A 100 -18.94 5.29 5.77
N GLU A 101 -19.08 6.51 5.26
CA GLU A 101 -18.07 7.56 5.44
C GLU A 101 -17.84 7.87 6.92
N GLY A 102 -16.58 8.15 7.30
CA GLY A 102 -16.21 8.45 8.68
C GLY A 102 -15.08 7.57 9.20
N THR A 103 -15.03 7.42 10.53
CA THR A 103 -13.93 6.74 11.24
C THR A 103 -14.35 5.43 11.90
N GLN A 104 -15.66 5.14 11.93
CA GLN A 104 -16.25 4.04 12.69
C GLN A 104 -15.86 2.64 12.21
N TYR A 105 -15.35 2.50 10.99
CA TYR A 105 -14.98 1.20 10.39
C TYR A 105 -13.51 1.14 9.95
N ILE A 106 -12.66 2.02 10.45
CA ILE A 106 -11.25 2.09 10.02
C ILE A 106 -10.51 0.78 10.31
N GLU A 107 -10.75 0.18 11.48
CA GLU A 107 -10.10 -1.06 11.90
C GLU A 107 -10.53 -2.23 11.01
N GLU A 108 -11.83 -2.36 10.75
CA GLU A 108 -12.40 -3.40 9.89
C GLU A 108 -12.04 -3.21 8.42
N ALA A 109 -11.90 -1.97 7.96
CA ALA A 109 -11.52 -1.66 6.58
C ALA A 109 -10.03 -1.92 6.30
N ALA A 110 -9.17 -1.96 7.32
CA ALA A 110 -7.72 -2.02 7.15
C ALA A 110 -7.25 -3.25 6.33
N ILE A 111 -7.87 -4.41 6.53
CA ILE A 111 -7.54 -5.65 5.80
C ILE A 111 -7.77 -5.53 4.28
N TYR A 112 -8.72 -4.69 3.85
CA TYR A 112 -9.04 -4.46 2.44
C TYR A 112 -7.97 -3.63 1.71
N LEU A 113 -6.98 -3.11 2.45
CA LEU A 113 -5.87 -2.34 1.90
C LEU A 113 -4.64 -3.21 1.60
N SER A 114 -4.53 -4.41 2.19
CA SER A 114 -3.35 -5.28 2.06
C SER A 114 -3.12 -5.75 0.62
N LEU A 115 -4.17 -6.22 -0.06
CA LEU A 115 -4.07 -6.65 -1.46
C LEU A 115 -3.64 -5.48 -2.39
N PRO A 116 -4.29 -4.30 -2.37
CA PRO A 116 -3.84 -3.12 -3.10
C PRO A 116 -2.41 -2.67 -2.81
N ALA A 117 -1.98 -2.71 -1.53
CA ALA A 117 -0.61 -2.38 -1.15
C ALA A 117 0.40 -3.32 -1.83
N GLY A 118 0.08 -4.61 -1.84
CA GLY A 118 0.85 -5.62 -2.57
C GLY A 118 0.88 -5.36 -4.07
N ILE A 119 -0.26 -5.06 -4.69
CA ILE A 119 -0.34 -4.74 -6.13
C ILE A 119 0.60 -3.59 -6.48
N LEU A 120 0.56 -2.50 -5.70
CA LEU A 120 1.46 -1.37 -5.91
C LEU A 120 2.93 -1.76 -5.74
N ARG A 121 3.27 -2.51 -4.68
CA ARG A 121 4.65 -2.95 -4.42
C ARG A 121 5.18 -3.88 -5.53
N GLY A 122 4.36 -4.81 -6.00
CA GLY A 122 4.71 -5.74 -7.07
C GLY A 122 4.95 -5.04 -8.39
N ALA A 123 4.10 -4.07 -8.73
CA ALA A 123 4.27 -3.26 -9.93
C ALA A 123 5.58 -2.46 -9.90
N LEU A 124 5.86 -1.78 -8.78
CA LEU A 124 7.10 -1.03 -8.60
C LEU A 124 8.34 -1.93 -8.67
N ALA A 125 8.29 -3.13 -8.07
CA ALA A 125 9.38 -4.08 -8.10
C ALA A 125 9.71 -4.57 -9.53
N ASN A 126 8.70 -4.83 -10.36
CA ASN A 126 8.91 -5.20 -11.76
C ASN A 126 9.55 -4.05 -12.57
N LEU A 127 9.15 -2.80 -12.28
CA LEU A 127 9.73 -1.60 -12.87
C LEU A 127 11.13 -1.24 -12.30
N GLY A 128 11.72 -2.11 -11.47
CA GLY A 128 13.06 -1.93 -10.92
C GLY A 128 13.15 -1.08 -9.66
N ILE A 129 12.01 -0.74 -9.04
CA ILE A 129 11.96 0.02 -7.78
C ILE A 129 11.70 -0.93 -6.61
N SER A 130 12.71 -1.09 -5.76
CA SER A 130 12.58 -1.81 -4.48
C SER A 130 12.03 -0.86 -3.41
N CYS A 131 10.90 -1.20 -2.79
CA CYS A 131 10.23 -0.34 -1.82
C CYS A 131 9.40 -1.10 -0.78
N ILE A 132 9.04 -0.39 0.28
CA ILE A 132 8.00 -0.77 1.24
C ILE A 132 6.75 0.07 0.95
N VAL A 133 5.58 -0.57 0.97
CA VAL A 133 4.29 0.10 0.81
C VAL A 133 3.46 -0.11 2.08
N ILE A 134 3.05 1.00 2.70
CA ILE A 134 2.15 1.00 3.86
C ILE A 134 0.87 1.73 3.49
N ALA A 135 -0.23 0.99 3.42
CA ALA A 135 -1.55 1.54 3.17
C ALA A 135 -2.27 1.86 4.48
N SER A 136 -2.93 3.02 4.54
CA SER A 136 -3.71 3.45 5.69
C SER A 136 -4.92 4.26 5.27
N THR A 137 -5.90 4.36 6.16
CA THR A 137 -7.06 5.23 6.03
C THR A 137 -7.27 5.99 7.34
N GLU A 138 -7.41 7.31 7.26
CA GLU A 138 -7.71 8.17 8.41
C GLU A 138 -9.20 8.53 8.48
N LYS A 139 -9.87 8.48 7.32
CA LYS A 139 -11.30 8.75 7.16
C LYS A 139 -11.77 8.07 5.88
N LEU A 140 -12.73 7.17 6.01
CA LEU A 140 -13.30 6.45 4.88
C LEU A 140 -14.09 7.41 3.96
N PRO A 141 -14.02 7.21 2.63
CA PRO A 141 -13.36 6.12 1.91
C PRO A 141 -11.96 6.48 1.36
N ALA A 142 -11.31 7.51 1.90
CA ALA A 142 -10.00 7.94 1.43
C ALA A 142 -8.89 7.01 1.95
N VAL A 143 -7.97 6.65 1.08
CA VAL A 143 -6.83 5.77 1.36
C VAL A 143 -5.53 6.47 0.96
N LYS A 144 -4.50 6.30 1.77
CA LYS A 144 -3.13 6.73 1.48
C LYS A 144 -2.23 5.51 1.39
N PHE A 145 -1.41 5.46 0.35
CA PHE A 145 -0.32 4.50 0.18
C PHE A 145 1.00 5.23 0.35
N ASN A 146 1.67 4.97 1.47
CA ASN A 146 3.00 5.49 1.75
C ASN A 146 4.02 4.53 1.13
N VAL A 147 4.74 5.01 0.13
CA VAL A 147 5.76 4.26 -0.59
C VAL A 147 7.12 4.77 -0.15
N ASN A 148 7.91 3.91 0.49
CA ASN A 148 9.26 4.22 0.93
C ASN A 148 10.25 3.40 0.11
N LEU A 149 11.06 4.09 -0.69
CA LEU A 149 12.06 3.47 -1.55
C LEU A 149 13.24 2.99 -0.73
N ASN A 150 13.68 1.76 -1.00
CA ASN A 150 14.87 1.22 -0.38
C ASN A 150 16.09 1.93 -0.99
N LYS A 151 16.84 2.67 -0.17
CA LYS A 151 18.11 3.26 -0.62
C LYS A 151 19.07 2.12 -0.95
N THR A 152 19.58 2.13 -2.18
CA THR A 152 20.64 1.20 -2.63
C THR A 152 22.00 1.70 -2.15
#